data_AF-A0A3D2KM91-F1
#
_entry.id   AF-A0A3D2KM91-F1
#
_cell.length_a   1.000
_cell.length_b   1.000
_cell.length_c   1.000
_cell.angle_alpha   90.00
_cell.angle_beta   90.00
_cell.angle_gamma   90.00
#
_symmetry.space_group_name_H-M   'P 1'
#
loop_
_entity.id
_entity.type
_entity.pdbx_description
1 polymer ?
#
loop_
_entity_poly.entity_id
_entity_poly.type
_entity_poly.pdbx_seq_one_letter_code
_entity_poly.pdbx_strand_id
1 'polypeptide(L)'
;MSEAIRITAPMTEETARSLRAGDRVLISGVVYTARDAAHKRIVEALETGGELPFDLEGQIIYYVGPCPAKPGQALGSCGPTTSGRMDPYTPAILARGLRGMIGKGSRSPAVVEAMKEHGAVYFAAIGGAGALAAKRVRKAEL
;
A
#
# COMPACT_ATOMS: atom_id res chain seq x y z
N MET A 1 -0.85 -8.80 -25.00
CA MET A 1 -0.89 -8.16 -23.67
C MET A 1 -0.69 -9.26 -22.64
N SER A 2 0.24 -9.12 -21.70
CA SER A 2 0.42 -10.10 -20.63
C SER A 2 -0.85 -10.22 -19.76
N GLU A 3 -1.13 -11.44 -19.34
CA GLU A 3 -2.23 -11.75 -18.42
C GLU A 3 -1.96 -11.12 -17.04
N ALA A 4 -3.01 -10.75 -16.31
CA ALA A 4 -2.86 -10.14 -15.01
C ALA A 4 -2.56 -11.20 -13.93
N ILE A 5 -1.48 -11.01 -13.18
CA ILE A 5 -1.09 -11.85 -12.05
C ILE A 5 -2.04 -11.55 -10.88
N ARG A 6 -2.52 -12.61 -10.23
CA ARG A 6 -3.41 -12.49 -9.07
C ARG A 6 -2.65 -12.80 -7.81
N ILE A 7 -2.72 -11.90 -6.83
CA ILE A 7 -2.12 -12.09 -5.51
C ILE A 7 -3.16 -11.85 -4.41
N THR A 8 -2.89 -12.41 -3.24
CA THR A 8 -3.70 -12.22 -2.03
C THR A 8 -2.87 -11.49 -0.99
N ALA A 9 -3.48 -10.53 -0.29
CA ALA A 9 -2.90 -9.83 0.85
C ALA A 9 -3.40 -10.46 2.17
N PRO A 10 -2.53 -10.59 3.21
CA PRO A 10 -1.10 -10.26 3.23
C PRO A 10 -0.27 -11.12 2.28
N MET A 11 0.83 -10.55 1.79
CA MET A 11 1.71 -11.11 0.77
C MET A 11 3.00 -11.66 1.39
N THR A 12 3.43 -12.84 0.95
CA THR A 12 4.72 -13.42 1.33
C THR A 12 5.88 -12.75 0.60
N GLU A 13 7.09 -12.85 1.17
CA GLU A 13 8.32 -12.40 0.49
C GLU A 13 8.53 -13.09 -0.86
N GLU A 14 8.26 -14.40 -0.94
CA GLU A 14 8.36 -15.17 -2.18
C GLU A 14 7.44 -14.59 -3.27
N THR A 15 6.19 -14.31 -2.92
CA THR A 15 5.23 -13.68 -3.85
C THR A 15 5.77 -12.33 -4.29
N ALA A 16 6.24 -11.50 -3.36
CA ALA A 16 6.81 -10.18 -3.65
C ALA A 16 8.00 -10.25 -4.63
N ARG A 17 8.93 -11.19 -4.39
CA ARG A 17 10.15 -11.38 -5.19
C ARG A 17 9.90 -12.06 -6.52
N SER A 18 8.76 -12.73 -6.71
CA SER A 18 8.39 -13.31 -8.01
C SER A 18 7.93 -12.25 -9.02
N LEU A 19 7.42 -11.12 -8.55
CA LEU A 19 6.92 -10.03 -9.39
C LEU A 19 8.04 -9.24 -10.08
N ARG A 20 7.73 -8.67 -11.23
CA ARG A 20 8.63 -7.84 -12.04
C ARG A 20 7.99 -6.49 -12.37
N ALA A 21 8.83 -5.48 -12.58
CA ALA A 21 8.35 -4.18 -13.01
C ALA A 21 7.65 -4.29 -14.38
N GLY A 22 6.45 -3.71 -14.48
CA GLY A 22 5.60 -3.82 -15.67
C GLY A 22 4.51 -4.90 -15.57
N ASP A 23 4.59 -5.79 -14.57
CA ASP A 23 3.53 -6.77 -14.34
C ASP A 23 2.21 -6.09 -13.96
N ARG A 24 1.12 -6.61 -14.51
CA ARG A 24 -0.23 -6.19 -14.15
C ARG A 24 -0.70 -7.09 -13.02
N VAL A 25 -1.02 -6.50 -11.87
CA VAL A 25 -1.37 -7.25 -10.67
C VAL A 25 -2.81 -6.94 -10.22
N LEU A 26 -3.56 -7.97 -9.89
CA LEU A 26 -4.87 -7.90 -9.24
C LEU A 26 -4.73 -8.40 -7.81
N ILE A 27 -5.04 -7.53 -6.85
CA ILE A 27 -4.88 -7.81 -5.41
C ILE A 27 -6.25 -8.12 -4.82
N SER A 28 -6.34 -9.22 -4.07
CA SER A 28 -7.51 -9.56 -3.23
C SER A 28 -7.09 -9.67 -1.76
N GLY A 29 -8.03 -9.53 -0.82
CA GLY A 29 -7.75 -9.62 0.62
C GLY A 29 -7.79 -8.27 1.33
N VAL A 30 -7.16 -8.20 2.49
CA VAL A 30 -7.15 -6.99 3.34
C VAL A 30 -5.99 -6.09 2.97
N VAL A 31 -6.26 -4.80 2.82
CA VAL A 31 -5.26 -3.76 2.54
C VAL A 31 -5.51 -2.61 3.48
N TYR A 32 -4.45 -2.12 4.11
CA TYR A 32 -4.53 -0.99 5.05
C TYR A 32 -4.45 0.32 4.31
N THR A 33 -5.20 1.33 4.74
CA THR A 33 -5.08 2.68 4.17
C THR A 33 -4.28 3.57 5.10
N ALA A 34 -3.19 4.16 4.61
CA ALA A 34 -2.40 5.10 5.39
C ALA A 34 -1.76 6.15 4.48
N ARG A 35 -1.67 7.39 4.96
CA ARG A 35 -1.03 8.51 4.27
C ARG A 35 -0.07 9.24 5.20
N ASP A 36 0.20 10.51 4.91
CA ASP A 36 1.14 11.41 5.57
C ASP A 36 1.11 11.31 7.11
N ALA A 37 -0.03 11.61 7.76
CA ALA A 37 -0.14 11.61 9.22
C ALA A 37 -0.01 10.21 9.86
N ALA A 38 -0.52 9.18 9.19
CA ALA A 38 -0.42 7.81 9.67
C ALA A 38 1.03 7.29 9.57
N HIS A 39 1.73 7.58 8.47
CA HIS A 39 3.14 7.19 8.32
C HIS A 39 4.02 7.86 9.36
N LYS A 40 3.80 9.15 9.63
CA LYS A 40 4.51 9.87 10.69
C LYS A 40 4.32 9.18 12.05
N ARG A 41 3.07 8.87 12.44
CA ARG A 41 2.77 8.19 13.71
C ARG A 41 3.36 6.79 13.79
N ILE A 42 3.35 6.03 12.69
CA ILE A 42 3.96 4.70 12.64
C ILE A 42 5.46 4.83 12.93
N VAL A 43 6.17 5.73 12.26
CA VAL A 43 7.61 5.91 12.48
C VAL A 43 7.91 6.41 13.89
N GLU A 44 7.17 7.40 14.41
CA GLU A 44 7.33 7.88 15.80
C GLU A 44 7.13 6.75 16.82
N ALA A 45 6.14 5.87 16.62
CA ALA A 45 5.94 4.70 17.46
C ALA A 45 7.09 3.71 17.36
N LEU A 46 7.61 3.46 16.15
CA LEU A 46 8.75 2.57 15.94
C LEU A 46 10.04 3.10 16.58
N GLU A 47 10.26 4.41 16.58
CA GLU A 47 11.42 5.08 17.19
C GLU A 47 11.36 5.06 18.72
N THR A 48 10.15 5.17 19.28
CA THR A 48 9.92 5.16 20.73
C THR A 48 9.75 3.76 21.32
N GLY A 49 9.79 2.71 20.48
CA GLY A 49 9.59 1.32 20.90
C GLY A 49 8.13 1.01 21.28
N GLY A 50 7.19 1.85 20.87
CA GLY A 50 5.76 1.66 21.09
C GLY A 50 5.16 0.55 20.22
N GLU A 51 3.98 0.07 20.61
CA GLU A 51 3.23 -0.91 19.84
C GLU A 51 2.47 -0.26 18.69
N LEU A 52 2.48 -0.91 17.52
CA LEU A 52 1.65 -0.52 16.39
C LEU A 52 0.25 -1.16 16.54
N PRO A 53 -0.81 -0.48 16.06
CA PRO A 53 -2.17 -1.02 16.12
C PRO A 53 -2.39 -2.27 15.25
N PHE A 54 -1.41 -2.63 14.40
CA PHE A 54 -1.39 -3.84 13.60
C PHE A 54 0.04 -4.23 13.25
N ASP A 55 0.24 -5.51 12.93
CA ASP A 55 1.51 -6.03 12.43
C ASP A 55 1.71 -5.64 10.96
N LEU A 56 2.88 -5.08 10.64
CA LEU A 56 3.27 -4.66 9.29
C LEU A 56 3.70 -5.84 8.41
N GLU A 57 4.10 -6.97 9.01
CA GLU A 57 4.66 -8.10 8.28
C GLU A 57 3.69 -8.62 7.20
N GLY A 58 4.18 -8.68 5.96
CA GLY A 58 3.42 -9.14 4.80
C GLY A 58 2.33 -8.17 4.33
N GLN A 59 2.07 -7.08 5.04
CA GLN A 59 0.94 -6.22 4.72
C GLN A 59 1.15 -5.36 3.48
N ILE A 60 0.04 -4.87 2.95
CA ILE A 60 -0.01 -3.90 1.87
C ILE A 60 -0.66 -2.62 2.38
N ILE A 61 0.01 -1.48 2.18
CA ILE A 61 -0.53 -0.16 2.48
C ILE A 61 -0.95 0.55 1.20
N TYR A 62 -2.21 0.93 1.11
CA TYR A 62 -2.75 1.80 0.08
C TYR A 62 -2.73 3.27 0.51
N TYR A 63 -2.00 4.09 -0.24
CA TYR A 63 -1.91 5.52 -0.05
C TYR A 63 -3.17 6.21 -0.57
N VAL A 64 -4.23 6.20 0.24
CA VAL A 64 -5.55 6.74 -0.11
C VAL A 64 -6.18 7.48 1.07
N GLY A 65 -6.90 8.55 0.76
CA GLY A 65 -7.86 9.17 1.67
C GLY A 65 -9.24 8.96 1.06
N PRO A 66 -9.97 7.90 1.44
CA PRO A 66 -11.25 7.59 0.80
C PRO A 66 -12.28 8.67 1.10
N CYS A 67 -13.14 8.98 0.13
CA CYS A 67 -14.30 9.83 0.38
C CYS A 67 -15.31 9.10 1.30
N PRO A 68 -16.21 9.86 1.97
CA PRO A 68 -17.28 9.26 2.77
C PRO A 68 -18.11 8.26 1.98
N ALA A 69 -18.52 7.18 2.65
CA ALA A 69 -19.39 6.16 2.07
C ALA A 69 -20.79 6.73 1.79
N LYS A 70 -21.37 6.35 0.65
CA LYS A 70 -22.81 6.53 0.39
C LYS A 70 -23.59 5.36 1.01
N PRO A 71 -24.90 5.51 1.29
CA PRO A 71 -25.73 4.39 1.76
C PRO A 71 -25.55 3.14 0.87
N GLY A 72 -25.28 2.00 1.50
CA GLY A 72 -25.04 0.72 0.82
C GLY A 72 -23.66 0.54 0.17
N GLN A 73 -22.72 1.47 0.35
CA GLN A 73 -21.33 1.35 -0.11
C GLN A 73 -20.37 1.16 1.06
N ALA A 74 -19.32 0.36 0.86
CA ALA A 74 -18.27 0.18 1.87
C ALA A 74 -17.46 1.46 2.11
N LEU A 75 -17.13 2.18 1.03
CA LEU A 75 -16.44 3.46 1.05
C LEU A 75 -16.77 4.29 -0.19
N GLY A 76 -16.50 5.60 -0.15
CA GLY A 76 -16.65 6.49 -1.30
C GLY A 76 -15.50 6.34 -2.31
N SER A 77 -15.32 7.32 -3.20
CA SER A 77 -14.18 7.29 -4.16
C SER A 77 -12.85 7.11 -3.43
N CYS A 78 -12.03 6.15 -3.88
CA CYS A 78 -10.75 5.80 -3.24
C CYS A 78 -9.60 5.82 -4.25
N GLY A 79 -9.34 6.99 -4.85
CA GLY A 79 -8.20 7.16 -5.77
C GLY A 79 -6.85 7.28 -5.05
N PRO A 80 -5.74 6.87 -5.68
CA PRO A 80 -4.42 6.93 -5.07
C PRO A 80 -3.95 8.38 -4.88
N THR A 81 -3.14 8.60 -3.85
CA THR A 81 -2.40 9.85 -3.66
C THR A 81 -0.94 9.71 -4.11
N THR A 82 -0.26 10.85 -4.27
CA THR A 82 1.15 10.90 -4.65
C THR A 82 2.04 10.23 -3.61
N SER A 83 2.73 9.16 -4.01
CA SER A 83 3.52 8.30 -3.13
C SER A 83 4.75 8.98 -2.56
N GLY A 84 5.38 9.89 -3.33
CA GLY A 84 6.60 10.60 -2.92
C GLY A 84 6.52 11.30 -1.56
N ARG A 85 5.32 11.68 -1.10
CA ARG A 85 5.13 12.31 0.23
C ARG A 85 5.41 11.37 1.40
N MET A 86 5.34 10.06 1.19
CA MET A 86 5.62 9.04 2.20
C MET A 86 7.06 8.51 2.13
N ASP A 87 7.85 8.95 1.15
CA ASP A 87 9.21 8.46 0.94
C ASP A 87 10.13 8.63 2.16
N PRO A 88 10.09 9.74 2.94
CA PRO A 88 10.91 9.88 4.13
C PRO A 88 10.65 8.82 5.21
N TYR A 89 9.42 8.29 5.27
CA TYR A 89 9.00 7.32 6.28
C TYR A 89 9.12 5.88 5.79
N THR A 90 9.03 5.68 4.47
CA THR A 90 8.87 4.35 3.89
C THR A 90 10.01 3.39 4.25
N PRO A 91 11.32 3.75 4.16
CA PRO A 91 12.39 2.81 4.46
C PRO A 91 12.28 2.18 5.85
N ALA A 92 11.97 2.98 6.88
CA ALA A 92 11.79 2.48 8.24
C ALA A 92 10.61 1.50 8.37
N ILE A 93 9.53 1.75 7.62
CA ILE A 93 8.34 0.88 7.62
C ILE A 93 8.62 -0.43 6.85
N LEU A 94 9.37 -0.37 5.75
CA LEU A 94 9.80 -1.55 4.99
C LEU A 94 10.70 -2.46 5.82
N ALA A 95 11.61 -1.89 6.61
CA ALA A 95 12.46 -2.63 7.54
C ALA A 95 11.68 -3.40 8.62
N ARG A 96 10.39 -3.08 8.81
CA ARG A 96 9.48 -3.77 9.73
C ARG A 96 8.55 -4.77 9.04
N GLY A 97 8.82 -5.15 7.80
CA GLY A 97 8.12 -6.25 7.13
C GLY A 97 7.00 -5.85 6.17
N LEU A 98 6.78 -4.54 5.96
CA LEU A 98 5.78 -4.09 4.98
C LEU A 98 6.15 -4.59 3.58
N ARG A 99 5.23 -5.31 2.94
CA ARG A 99 5.53 -6.03 1.69
C ARG A 99 4.97 -5.36 0.44
N GLY A 100 3.94 -4.53 0.58
CA GLY A 100 3.34 -3.84 -0.56
C GLY A 100 2.95 -2.40 -0.27
N MET A 101 3.07 -1.56 -1.30
CA MET A 101 2.61 -0.17 -1.28
C MET A 101 1.82 0.11 -2.54
N ILE A 102 0.64 0.73 -2.42
CA ILE A 102 -0.19 1.12 -3.56
C ILE A 102 -0.28 2.64 -3.59
N GLY A 103 -0.01 3.28 -4.73
CA GLY A 103 -0.09 4.75 -4.85
C GLY A 103 0.09 5.24 -6.28
N LYS A 104 0.43 6.52 -6.47
CA LYS A 104 0.75 7.09 -7.78
C LYS A 104 2.02 7.92 -7.79
N GLY A 105 2.64 8.03 -8.95
CA GLY A 105 3.90 8.76 -9.16
C GLY A 105 5.13 7.95 -8.82
N SER A 106 6.29 8.54 -9.07
CA SER A 106 7.60 7.93 -8.84
C SER A 106 7.95 7.87 -7.35
N ARG A 107 8.93 7.04 -7.03
CA ARG A 107 9.51 6.87 -5.69
C ARG A 107 10.97 7.30 -5.73
N SER A 108 11.49 7.77 -4.59
CA SER A 108 12.88 8.16 -4.44
C SER A 108 13.83 6.94 -4.53
N PRO A 109 15.11 7.17 -4.90
CA PRO A 109 16.11 6.10 -4.93
C PRO A 109 16.24 5.37 -3.58
N ALA A 110 16.15 6.09 -2.45
CA ALA A 110 16.22 5.50 -1.12
C ALA A 110 15.12 4.46 -0.88
N VAL A 111 13.90 4.73 -1.36
CA VAL A 111 12.80 3.77 -1.27
C VAL A 111 13.02 2.58 -2.20
N VAL A 112 13.54 2.81 -3.40
CA VAL A 112 13.83 1.74 -4.36
C VAL A 112 14.88 0.77 -3.79
N GLU A 113 15.92 1.28 -3.14
CA GLU A 113 16.92 0.42 -2.50
C GLU A 113 16.32 -0.34 -1.30
N ALA A 114 15.56 0.32 -0.43
CA ALA A 114 14.86 -0.36 0.67
C ALA A 114 13.88 -1.45 0.19
N MET A 115 13.21 -1.22 -0.95
CA MET A 115 12.34 -2.24 -1.56
C MET A 115 13.13 -3.47 -2.01
N LYS A 116 14.32 -3.30 -2.59
CA LYS A 116 15.18 -4.41 -3.02
C LYS A 116 15.70 -5.19 -1.82
N GLU A 117 16.12 -4.49 -0.78
CA GLU A 117 16.64 -5.06 0.47
C GLU A 117 15.58 -5.92 1.17
N HIS A 118 14.41 -5.35 1.44
CA HIS A 118 13.35 -6.01 2.20
C HIS A 118 12.36 -6.82 1.34
N GLY A 119 12.59 -6.92 0.03
CA GLY A 119 11.74 -7.68 -0.88
C GLY A 119 10.30 -7.17 -0.93
N ALA A 120 10.12 -5.86 -1.10
CA ALA A 120 8.80 -5.21 -1.14
C ALA A 120 8.47 -4.68 -2.55
N VAL A 121 7.18 -4.53 -2.84
CA VAL A 121 6.69 -4.12 -4.18
C VAL A 121 5.87 -2.84 -4.09
N TYR A 122 6.12 -1.93 -5.04
CA TYR A 122 5.30 -0.74 -5.25
C TYR A 122 4.37 -0.96 -6.45
N PHE A 123 3.08 -0.88 -6.19
CA PHE A 123 2.02 -0.99 -7.19
C PHE A 123 1.53 0.40 -7.59
N ALA A 124 1.81 0.80 -8.82
CA ALA A 124 1.26 2.02 -9.39
C ALA A 124 -0.23 1.83 -9.70
N ALA A 125 -1.09 2.46 -8.90
CA ALA A 125 -2.53 2.48 -9.15
C ALA A 125 -2.88 3.52 -10.23
N ILE A 126 -3.92 3.21 -11.01
CA ILE A 126 -4.41 4.07 -12.09
C ILE A 126 -5.02 5.35 -11.48
N GLY A 127 -4.35 6.48 -11.69
CA GLY A 127 -4.84 7.80 -11.26
C GLY A 127 -6.16 8.18 -11.94
N GLY A 128 -7.05 8.84 -11.19
CA GLY A 128 -8.34 9.32 -11.71
C GLY A 128 -9.48 8.29 -11.69
N ALA A 129 -9.19 7.01 -11.48
CA ALA A 129 -10.19 5.93 -11.48
C ALA A 129 -10.79 5.62 -10.09
N GLY A 130 -10.81 6.58 -9.16
CA GLY A 130 -11.18 6.34 -7.76
C GLY A 130 -12.59 5.80 -7.53
N ALA A 131 -13.57 6.26 -8.31
CA ALA A 131 -14.95 5.75 -8.26
C ALA A 131 -15.06 4.30 -8.77
N LEU A 132 -14.21 3.92 -9.73
CA LEU A 132 -14.16 2.55 -10.23
C LEU A 132 -13.44 1.62 -9.24
N ALA A 133 -12.36 2.09 -8.63
CA ALA A 133 -11.66 1.37 -7.57
C ALA A 133 -12.59 1.07 -6.39
N ALA A 134 -13.42 2.03 -5.99
CA ALA A 134 -14.38 1.87 -4.89
C ALA A 134 -15.37 0.71 -5.12
N LYS A 135 -15.76 0.43 -6.38
CA LYS A 135 -16.64 -0.71 -6.71
C LYS A 135 -16.03 -2.08 -6.42
N ARG A 136 -14.71 -2.15 -6.22
CA ARG A 136 -13.99 -3.39 -5.89
C ARG A 136 -13.81 -3.60 -4.39
N VAL A 137 -14.10 -2.58 -3.57
CA VAL A 137 -14.03 -2.69 -2.11
C VAL A 137 -15.33 -3.30 -1.58
N ARG A 138 -15.21 -4.33 -0.75
CA ARG A 138 -16.35 -5.07 -0.18
C ARG A 138 -16.69 -4.64 1.24
N LYS A 139 -15.69 -4.27 2.04
CA LYS A 139 -15.82 -3.84 3.44
C LYS A 139 -14.74 -2.81 3.74
N ALA A 140 -15.02 -1.88 4.66
CA ALA A 140 -14.06 -0.93 5.19
C ALA A 140 -14.29 -0.76 6.69
N GLU A 141 -13.21 -0.65 7.45
CA GLU A 141 -13.18 -0.50 8.91
C GLU A 141 -12.19 0.62 9.26
N LEU A 142 -12.39 1.27 10.41
CA LEU A 142 -11.56 2.36 10.92
C LEU A 142 -10.81 1.92 12.17
#